data_AF-A0A8I0L6B1-F1
#
_entry.id   AF-A0A8I0L6B1-F1
#
_cell.length_a   1.000
_cell.length_b   1.000
_cell.length_c   1.000
_cell.angle_alpha   90.00
_cell.angle_beta   90.00
_cell.angle_gamma   90.00
#
_symmetry.space_group_name_H-M   'P 1'
#
loop_
_entity.id
_entity.type
_entity.pdbx_description
1 polymer ?
#
loop_
_entity_poly.entity_id
_entity_poly.type
_entity_poly.pdbx_seq_one_letter_code
_entity_poly.pdbx_strand_id
1 'polypeptide(L)' 'MANILKGKKIVLGITGSIAAYKACYIIRGLIKRGAEVQVVITPAGKEFITPITLSALTSKPVISEFFAQRDG' A
#
# COMPACT_ATOMS: atom_id res chain seq x y z
N MET A 1 -5.64 3.32 23.20
CA MET A 1 -5.98 4.05 21.96
C MET A 1 -7.13 3.32 21.29
N ALA A 2 -8.21 4.02 20.93
CA ALA A 2 -9.33 3.40 20.23
C ALA A 2 -8.89 2.95 18.82
N ASN A 3 -9.07 1.67 18.50
CA ASN A 3 -8.86 1.15 17.14
C ASN A 3 -10.08 1.49 16.27
N ILE A 4 -10.21 2.78 15.94
CA ILE A 4 -11.34 3.31 15.17
C ILE A 4 -11.47 2.65 13.79
N LEU A 5 -10.36 2.11 13.25
CA LEU A 5 -10.34 1.45 11.95
C LEU A 5 -10.28 -0.08 12.03
N LYS A 6 -10.53 -0.68 13.20
CA LYS A 6 -10.49 -2.14 13.37
C LYS A 6 -11.38 -2.84 12.34
N GLY A 7 -10.80 -3.76 11.57
CA GLY A 7 -11.50 -4.56 10.56
C GLY A 7 -11.91 -3.79 9.29
N LYS A 8 -11.51 -2.51 9.16
CA LYS A 8 -11.69 -1.77 7.91
C LYS A 8 -10.64 -2.18 6.90
N LYS A 9 -11.07 -2.42 5.66
CA LYS A 9 -10.20 -2.71 4.51
C LYS A 9 -10.05 -1.45 3.68
N ILE A 10 -8.83 -0.96 3.54
CA ILE A 10 -8.51 0.30 2.86
C ILE A 10 -7.61 -0.01 1.66
N VAL A 11 -7.96 0.53 0.49
CA VAL A 11 -7.08 0.56 -0.67
C VAL A 11 -6.30 1.87 -0.67
N LEU A 12 -4.97 1.78 -0.75
CA LEU A 12 -4.09 2.93 -0.88
C LEU A 12 -3.47 2.95 -2.27
N GLY A 13 -3.92 3.90 -3.11
CA GLY A 13 -3.35 4.16 -4.42
C GLY A 13 -2.13 5.09 -4.34
N ILE A 14 -1.03 4.71 -4.98
CA ILE A 14 0.23 5.47 -5.03
C ILE A 14 0.59 5.78 -6.49
N THR A 15 0.81 7.06 -6.80
CA THR A 15 1.14 7.55 -8.14
C THR A 15 2.56 8.14 -8.20
N GLY A 16 3.03 8.50 -9.39
CA GLY A 16 4.37 9.09 -9.62
C GLY A 16 4.50 10.50 -9.05
N SER A 17 4.90 10.60 -7.78
CA SER A 17 5.15 11.85 -7.08
C SER A 17 6.34 11.69 -6.15
N ILE A 18 7.12 12.76 -5.95
CA ILE A 18 8.17 12.80 -4.93
C ILE A 18 7.64 12.50 -3.52
N ALA A 19 6.35 12.70 -3.27
CA ALA A 19 5.72 12.39 -1.98
C ALA A 19 5.46 10.88 -1.78
N ALA A 20 5.64 10.03 -2.78
CA ALA A 20 5.29 8.60 -2.72
C ALA A 20 6.01 7.85 -1.59
N TYR A 21 7.25 8.21 -1.25
CA TYR A 21 7.97 7.59 -0.12
C TYR A 21 7.26 7.81 1.22
N LYS A 22 6.48 8.89 1.36
CA LYS A 22 5.70 9.18 2.59
C LYS A 22 4.50 8.26 2.75
N ALA A 23 4.12 7.48 1.73
CA ALA A 23 3.07 6.47 1.85
C ALA A 23 3.35 5.48 2.99
N CYS A 24 4.61 5.20 3.31
CA CYS A 24 5.02 4.39 4.47
C CYS A 24 4.45 4.91 5.79
N TYR A 25 4.42 6.23 5.99
CA TYR A 25 3.86 6.83 7.21
C TYR A 25 2.36 6.68 7.27
N ILE A 26 1.67 6.85 6.13
CA ILE A 26 0.23 6.66 6.01
C ILE A 26 -0.12 5.20 6.35
N ILE A 27 0.55 4.23 5.72
CA ILE A 27 0.34 2.80 5.95
C ILE A 27 0.51 2.45 7.43
N ARG A 28 1.64 2.85 8.05
CA ARG A 28 1.87 2.62 9.48
C ARG A 28 0.79 3.23 10.36
N GLY A 29 0.34 4.45 10.04
CA GLY A 29 -0.73 5.13 10.76
C GLY A 29 -2.07 4.40 10.68
N LEU A 30 -2.43 3.89 9.50
CA LEU A 30 -3.66 3.14 9.26
C LEU A 30 -3.64 1.79 10.01
N ILE A 31 -2.54 1.04 9.89
CA ILE A 31 -2.37 -0.27 10.55
C ILE A 31 -2.38 -0.12 12.07
N LYS A 32 -1.70 0.90 12.62
CA LYS A 32 -1.71 1.20 14.06
C LYS A 32 -3.13 1.46 14.61
N ARG A 33 -4.05 1.90 13.76
CA ARG A 33 -5.47 2.14 14.11
C ARG A 33 -6.37 0.91 13.84
N GLY A 34 -5.78 -0.22 13.45
CA GLY A 34 -6.47 -1.50 13.24
C GLY A 34 -6.96 -1.77 11.81
N ALA A 35 -6.58 -0.93 10.83
CA ALA A 35 -6.97 -1.12 9.45
C ALA A 35 -6.12 -2.18 8.75
N GLU A 36 -6.72 -2.89 7.80
CA GLU A 36 -6.02 -3.65 6.79
C GLU A 36 -5.81 -2.79 5.53
N VAL A 37 -4.58 -2.73 5.02
CA VAL A 37 -4.25 -1.87 3.86
C VAL A 37 -3.82 -2.71 2.67
N GLN A 38 -4.46 -2.53 1.52
CA GLN A 38 -4.07 -3.08 0.22
C GLN A 38 -3.48 -1.96 -0.62
N VAL A 39 -2.27 -2.14 -1.15
CA VAL A 39 -1.60 -1.10 -1.96
C VAL A 39 -1.78 -1.38 -3.44
N VAL A 40 -2.06 -0.31 -4.18
CA VAL A 40 -2.01 -0.25 -5.65
C VAL A 40 -1.02 0.84 -6.03
N ILE A 41 -0.03 0.54 -6.87
CA ILE A 41 1.00 1.50 -7.29
C ILE A 41 1.10 1.55 -8.80
N THR A 42 1.15 2.76 -9.36
CA THR A 42 1.43 2.97 -10.79
C THR A 42 2.89 2.65 -11.13
N PRO A 43 3.24 2.34 -12.40
CA PRO A 43 4.62 2.20 -12.82
C PRO A 43 5.51 3.39 -12.42
N ALA A 44 5.05 4.62 -12.66
CA ALA A 44 5.78 5.84 -12.27
C ALA A 44 5.97 5.99 -10.75
N GLY A 45 5.10 5.39 -9.92
CA GLY A 45 5.27 5.36 -8.47
C GLY A 45 6.42 4.46 -8.03
N LYS A 46 6.72 3.39 -8.78
CA LYS A 46 7.82 2.45 -8.47
C LYS A 46 9.19 3.12 -8.51
N GLU A 47 9.34 4.18 -9.29
CA GLU A 47 10.56 5.00 -9.37
C GLU A 47 10.88 5.74 -8.05
N PHE A 48 9.86 5.99 -7.21
CA PHE A 48 10.01 6.73 -5.96
C PHE A 48 9.95 5.85 -4.71
N ILE A 49 9.32 4.68 -4.80
CA ILE A 49 9.21 3.73 -3.68
C ILE A 49 9.04 2.30 -4.21
N THR A 50 9.76 1.36 -3.61
CA THR A 50 9.78 -0.02 -4.08
C THR A 50 8.58 -0.83 -3.54
N PRO A 51 8.01 -1.74 -4.36
CA PRO A 51 6.94 -2.63 -3.92
C PRO A 51 7.29 -3.50 -2.71
N ILE A 52 8.55 -3.90 -2.55
CA ILE A 52 8.99 -4.75 -1.43
C ILE A 52 8.87 -4.03 -0.08
N THR A 53 9.13 -2.72 -0.03
CA THR A 53 8.94 -1.92 1.19
C THR A 53 7.46 -1.84 1.57
N LEU A 54 6.60 -1.63 0.57
CA LEU A 54 5.16 -1.50 0.77
C LEU A 54 4.54 -2.84 1.20
N SER A 55 4.93 -3.96 0.58
CA SER A 55 4.43 -5.29 0.94
C SER A 55 4.86 -5.72 2.33
N ALA A 56 6.08 -5.40 2.75
CA ALA A 56 6.56 -5.67 4.11
C ALA A 56 5.79 -4.88 5.17
N LEU A 57 5.33 -3.67 4.86
CA LEU A 57 4.54 -2.85 5.79
C LEU A 57 3.08 -3.33 5.89
N THR A 58 2.49 -3.78 4.79
CA THR A 58 1.08 -4.19 4.75
C THR A 58 0.85 -5.67 4.99
N SER A 59 1.90 -6.49 4.95
CA SER A 59 1.81 -7.96 4.90
C SER A 59 0.90 -8.46 3.77
N LYS A 60 0.88 -7.73 2.64
CA LYS A 60 0.04 -8.00 1.46
C LYS A 60 0.84 -7.75 0.18
N PRO A 61 0.54 -8.46 -0.93
CA PRO A 61 1.15 -8.15 -2.21
C PRO A 61 0.78 -6.74 -2.65
N VAL A 62 1.69 -6.06 -3.34
CA VAL A 62 1.43 -4.75 -3.95
C VAL A 62 0.93 -4.99 -5.36
N ILE A 63 -0.24 -4.45 -5.68
CA ILE A 63 -0.82 -4.54 -7.02
C ILE A 63 -0.20 -3.42 -7.86
N SER A 64 0.27 -3.75 -9.04
CA SER A 64 0.85 -2.74 -9.94
C SER A 64 0.51 -2.90 -11.41
N GLU A 65 -0.17 -3.99 -11.74
CA GLU A 65 -0.63 -4.33 -13.08
C GLU A 65 -2.07 -4.85 -12.97
N PHE A 66 -2.83 -4.70 -14.05
CA PHE A 66 -4.23 -5.14 -14.10
C PHE A 66 -4.35 -6.67 -14.09
N PHE A 67 -3.41 -7.36 -14.73
CA PHE A 67 -3.36 -8.81 -14.79
C PHE A 67 -2.26 -9.32 -13.87
N ALA A 68 -2.56 -10.34 -13.07
CA ALA A 68 -1.51 -11.07 -12.39
C ALA A 68 -0.86 -12.01 -13.41
N GLN A 69 0.45 -12.24 -13.29
CA GLN A 69 1.19 -13.19 -14.15
C GLN A 69 0.76 -14.67 -13.95
N ARG A 70 -0.42 -14.92 -13.35
CA ARG A 70 -1.02 -16.22 -13.03
C ARG A 70 -2.33 -16.49 -13.79
N ASP A 71 -2.73 -15.64 -14.73
CA ASP A 71 -3.86 -15.92 -15.60
C ASP A 71 -3.40 -16.89 -16.72
N GLY A 72 -3.53 -18.19 -16.46
CA GLY A 72 -3.20 -19.29 -17.37
C GLY A 72 -3.99 -20.54 -17.04
#